data_AF-A0ABD0QCA2-F1
#
_entry.id   AF-A0ABD0QCA2-F1
#
_cell.length_a   1.000
_cell.length_b   1.000
_cell.length_c   1.000
_cell.angle_alpha   90.00
_cell.angle_beta   90.00
_cell.angle_gamma   90.00
#
_symmetry.space_group_name_H-M   'P 1'
#
loop_
_entity.id
_entity.type
_entity.pdbx_description
1 polymer ?
#
loop_
_entity_poly.entity_id
_entity_poly.type
_entity_poly.pdbx_seq_one_letter_code
_entity_poly.pdbx_strand_id
1 'polypeptide(L)'
;IWVSSPHNATGYYTVYGEEALHADHFSTRLSFGDTQTVWARTGYLGFLRRTELTDASGERHDALYVVGSLDETLELRGMRYHPIDIETSVIRSHKSIA
;
A
#
# COMPACT_ATOMS: atom_id res chain seq x y z
N ILE A 1 3.57 1.10 1.72
CA ILE A 1 3.62 1.82 0.42
C ILE A 1 3.37 3.28 0.69
N TRP A 2 4.30 4.15 0.30
CA TRP A 2 4.16 5.60 0.42
C TRP A 2 4.18 6.20 -0.99
N VAL A 3 3.43 7.27 -1.20
CA VAL A 3 3.28 7.89 -2.53
C VAL A 3 3.64 9.36 -2.47
N SER A 4 4.39 9.83 -3.47
CA SER A 4 4.64 11.25 -3.72
C SER A 4 4.22 11.57 -5.15
N SER A 5 3.30 12.52 -5.29
CA SER A 5 2.66 12.88 -6.55
C SER A 5 2.07 14.29 -6.45
N PRO A 6 1.95 15.04 -7.57
CA PRO A 6 1.18 16.28 -7.62
C PRO A 6 -0.29 16.13 -7.19
N HIS A 7 -0.80 14.89 -7.15
CA HIS A 7 -2.18 14.57 -6.77
C HIS A 7 -2.34 14.14 -5.31
N ASN A 8 -1.28 14.18 -4.50
CA ASN A 8 -1.41 13.92 -3.08
C ASN A 8 -2.33 14.97 -2.44
N ALA A 9 -3.35 14.51 -1.71
CA ALA A 9 -4.17 15.38 -0.89
C ALA A 9 -3.32 15.99 0.25
N THR A 10 -3.78 17.12 0.79
CA THR A 10 -3.13 17.81 1.92
C THR A 10 -3.77 17.49 3.27
N GLY A 11 -4.88 16.76 3.27
CA GLY A 11 -5.64 16.43 4.47
C GLY A 11 -7.02 15.84 4.14
N TYR A 12 -7.74 15.46 5.18
CA TYR A 12 -9.16 15.11 5.09
C TYR A 12 -10.02 16.35 5.34
N TYR A 13 -11.22 16.37 4.75
CA TYR A 13 -12.23 17.36 5.13
C TYR A 13 -12.68 17.11 6.58
N THR A 14 -12.69 18.14 7.42
CA THR A 14 -13.19 18.05 8.80
C THR A 14 -14.15 19.20 9.08
N VAL A 15 -15.24 18.92 9.79
CA VAL A 15 -16.22 19.95 10.21
C VAL A 15 -15.79 20.62 11.51
N TYR A 16 -14.99 19.94 12.34
CA TYR A 16 -14.65 20.36 13.71
C TYR A 16 -13.15 20.64 13.96
N GLY A 17 -12.32 20.77 12.92
CA GLY A 17 -10.97 21.34 13.06
C GLY A 17 -9.91 20.44 13.69
N GLU A 18 -10.08 19.12 13.69
CA GLU A 18 -8.99 18.19 14.01
C GLU A 18 -8.00 18.10 12.83
N GLU A 19 -7.21 19.14 12.60
CA GLU A 19 -6.18 19.17 11.55
C GLU A 19 -4.90 18.41 11.93
N ALA A 20 -4.56 18.37 13.23
CA ALA A 20 -3.25 17.91 13.69
C ALA A 20 -2.98 16.41 13.48
N LEU A 21 -4.00 15.56 13.60
CA LEU A 21 -3.85 14.11 13.40
C LEU A 21 -3.70 13.74 11.90
N HIS A 22 -4.18 14.59 10.99
CA HIS A 22 -4.25 14.29 9.57
C HIS A 22 -2.98 14.68 8.80
N ALA A 23 -2.24 15.67 9.32
CA ALA A 23 -0.99 16.10 8.71
C ALA A 23 0.01 14.94 8.58
N ASP A 24 0.08 14.01 9.54
CA ASP A 24 1.04 12.91 9.47
C ASP A 24 0.75 11.93 8.31
N HIS A 25 -0.51 11.79 7.89
CA HIS A 25 -0.88 10.91 6.78
C HIS A 25 -0.40 11.43 5.44
N PHE A 26 -0.38 12.74 5.24
CA PHE A 26 -0.12 13.35 3.93
C PHE A 26 1.22 14.11 3.83
N SER A 27 1.84 14.43 4.98
CA SER A 27 3.04 15.28 5.05
C SER A 27 4.29 14.58 5.63
N THR A 28 4.35 13.25 5.60
CA THR A 28 5.49 12.49 6.12
C THR A 28 6.77 12.75 5.29
N ARG A 29 7.92 12.79 5.97
CA ARG A 29 9.26 12.87 5.36
C ARG A 29 10.12 11.69 5.80
N LEU A 30 11.06 11.28 4.95
CA LEU A 30 12.03 10.25 5.31
C LEU A 30 12.99 10.81 6.38
N SER A 31 13.48 9.93 7.26
CA SER A 31 14.48 10.29 8.28
C SER A 31 15.92 10.24 7.77
N PHE A 32 16.14 9.73 6.55
CA PHE A 32 17.45 9.59 5.92
C PHE A 32 17.31 9.68 4.39
N GLY A 33 18.44 9.91 3.70
CA GLY A 33 18.44 10.10 2.25
C GLY A 33 17.79 11.42 1.85
N ASP A 34 16.75 11.37 1.02
CA ASP A 34 15.96 12.55 0.66
C ASP A 34 14.90 12.87 1.73
N THR A 35 15.20 13.88 2.55
CA THR A 35 14.33 14.38 3.63
C THR A 35 13.42 15.54 3.17
N GLN A 36 13.55 15.98 1.92
CA GLN A 36 12.80 17.13 1.39
C GLN A 36 11.52 16.71 0.68
N THR A 37 11.48 15.53 0.08
CA THR A 37 10.26 15.02 -0.55
C THR A 37 9.20 14.68 0.50
N VAL A 38 7.98 15.12 0.23
CA VAL A 38 6.79 14.84 1.04
C VAL A 38 6.07 13.61 0.50
N TRP A 39 5.69 12.73 1.42
CA TRP A 39 5.05 11.46 1.13
C TRP A 39 3.72 11.32 1.87
N ALA A 40 2.74 10.75 1.18
CA ALA A 40 1.50 10.28 1.77
C ALA A 40 1.63 8.81 2.16
N ARG A 41 1.23 8.46 3.39
CA ARG A 41 1.13 7.08 3.88
C ARG A 41 -0.19 6.49 3.42
N THR A 42 -0.14 5.44 2.59
CA THR A 42 -1.37 4.82 2.09
C THR A 42 -1.97 3.82 3.08
N GLY A 43 -1.18 3.31 4.03
CA GLY A 43 -1.57 2.20 4.90
C GLY A 43 -1.46 0.82 4.23
N TYR A 44 -1.06 0.74 2.95
CA TYR A 44 -0.94 -0.53 2.24
C TYR A 44 0.46 -1.12 2.34
N LEU A 45 0.55 -2.45 2.42
CA LEU A 45 1.77 -3.24 2.29
C LEU A 45 1.98 -3.68 0.84
N GLY A 46 3.24 -3.69 0.41
CA GLY A 46 3.62 -4.16 -0.92
C GLY A 46 5.12 -4.23 -1.09
N PHE A 47 5.54 -4.75 -2.24
CA PHE A 47 6.95 -4.89 -2.59
C PHE A 47 7.17 -4.63 -4.09
N LEU A 48 8.38 -4.18 -4.41
CA LEU A 48 8.83 -4.07 -5.80
C LEU A 48 9.42 -5.40 -6.25
N ARG A 49 9.13 -5.79 -7.49
CA ARG A 49 9.77 -6.93 -8.13
C ARG A 49 10.01 -6.62 -9.60
N ARG A 50 11.23 -6.90 -10.05
CA ARG A 50 11.57 -6.83 -11.47
C ARG A 50 10.76 -7.85 -12.26
N THR A 51 10.04 -7.38 -13.25
CA THR A 51 9.25 -8.24 -14.13
C THR A 51 10.04 -8.60 -15.38
N GLU A 52 9.60 -9.65 -16.07
CA GLU A 52 10.06 -9.95 -17.43
C GLU A 52 9.31 -9.13 -18.49
N LEU A 53 8.29 -8.37 -18.09
CA LEU A 53 7.55 -7.48 -18.98
C LEU A 53 8.42 -6.27 -19.32
N THR A 54 8.49 -5.97 -20.61
CA THR A 54 9.17 -4.78 -21.10
C THR A 54 8.21 -3.61 -21.17
N ASP A 55 8.68 -2.42 -20.81
CA ASP A 55 7.93 -1.20 -21.04
C ASP A 55 7.90 -0.81 -22.54
N ALA A 56 7.33 0.35 -22.86
CA ALA A 56 7.24 0.85 -24.23
C ALA A 56 8.62 1.14 -24.88
N SER A 57 9.69 1.24 -24.08
CA SER A 57 11.06 1.41 -24.56
C SER A 57 11.79 0.07 -24.79
N GLY A 58 11.18 -1.06 -24.42
CA GLY A 58 11.79 -2.38 -24.50
C GLY A 58 12.60 -2.78 -23.26
N GLU A 59 12.68 -1.91 -22.26
CA GLU A 59 13.43 -2.15 -21.04
C GLU A 59 12.59 -2.89 -19.99
N ARG A 60 13.24 -3.73 -19.17
CA ARG A 60 12.55 -4.41 -18.06
C ARG A 60 12.13 -3.38 -17.02
N HIS A 61 10.87 -3.43 -16.60
CA HIS A 61 10.37 -2.56 -15.54
C HIS A 61 10.12 -3.31 -14.23
N ASP A 62 10.33 -2.58 -13.13
CA ASP A 62 9.95 -3.05 -11.79
C ASP A 62 8.45 -2.81 -11.60
N ALA A 63 7.73 -3.83 -11.13
CA ALA A 63 6.31 -3.72 -10.80
C ALA A 63 6.12 -3.66 -9.28
N LEU A 64 5.14 -2.85 -8.85
CA LEU A 64 4.66 -2.81 -7.48
C LEU A 64 3.58 -3.88 -7.30
N TYR A 65 3.87 -4.86 -6.46
CA TYR A 65 2.90 -5.84 -6.00
C TYR A 65 2.27 -5.33 -4.69
N VAL A 66 0.96 -5.14 -4.70
CA VAL A 66 0.20 -4.74 -3.52
C VAL A 66 -0.30 -6.01 -2.82
N VAL A 67 0.05 -6.14 -1.54
CA VAL A 67 -0.40 -7.26 -0.71
C VAL A 67 -1.80 -6.96 -0.15
N GLY A 68 -1.98 -5.78 0.43
CA GLY A 68 -3.25 -5.38 1.04
C GLY A 68 -3.07 -4.23 2.04
N SER A 69 -4.16 -3.82 2.66
CA SER A 69 -4.17 -2.85 3.74
C SER A 69 -3.58 -3.45 5.02
N LEU A 70 -2.74 -2.71 5.74
CA LEU A 70 -2.25 -3.17 7.04
C LEU A 70 -3.39 -3.34 8.06
N ASP A 71 -4.42 -2.49 7.96
CA ASP A 71 -5.56 -2.47 8.89
C ASP A 71 -6.57 -3.60 8.63
N GLU A 72 -6.50 -4.27 7.48
CA GLU A 72 -7.38 -5.40 7.17
C GLU A 72 -6.80 -6.74 7.63
N THR A 73 -5.55 -6.76 8.10
CA THR A 73 -4.88 -8.00 8.49
C THR A 73 -5.52 -8.63 9.74
N LEU A 74 -5.61 -9.95 9.74
CA LEU A 74 -6.12 -10.75 10.85
C LEU A 74 -4.97 -11.51 11.50
N GLU A 75 -4.95 -11.58 12.84
CA GLU A 75 -3.99 -12.41 13.57
C GLU A 75 -4.62 -13.74 13.96
N LEU A 76 -4.00 -14.84 13.52
CA LEU A 76 -4.41 -16.18 13.87
C LEU A 76 -3.17 -16.97 14.33
N ARG A 77 -3.17 -17.39 15.60
CA ARG A 77 -2.07 -18.14 16.22
C ARG A 77 -0.71 -17.45 16.12
N GLY A 78 -0.67 -16.13 16.31
CA GLY A 78 0.54 -15.32 16.27
C GLY A 78 1.05 -14.99 14.86
N MET A 79 0.32 -15.38 13.81
CA MET A 79 0.63 -15.07 12.42
C MET A 79 -0.39 -14.08 11.86
N ARG A 80 0.08 -13.09 11.09
CA ARG A 80 -0.80 -12.12 10.40
C ARG A 80 -1.11 -12.60 8.98
N TYR A 81 -2.38 -12.52 8.61
CA TYR A 81 -2.90 -12.91 7.30
C TYR A 81 -3.70 -11.75 6.69
N HIS A 82 -3.59 -11.58 5.37
CA HIS A 82 -4.59 -10.79 4.64
C HIS A 82 -5.78 -11.71 4.32
N PRO A 83 -7.03 -11.33 4.62
CA PRO A 83 -8.21 -12.17 4.38
C PRO A 83 -8.31 -12.70 2.95
N ILE A 84 -7.95 -11.88 1.97
CA ILE A 84 -7.98 -12.23 0.55
C ILE A 84 -7.09 -13.44 0.20
N ASP A 85 -5.97 -13.62 0.91
CA ASP A 85 -5.08 -14.76 0.68
C ASP A 85 -5.74 -16.06 1.11
N ILE A 86 -6.53 -16.04 2.20
CA ILE A 86 -7.29 -17.18 2.69
C ILE A 86 -8.42 -17.49 1.71
N GLU A 87 -9.21 -16.48 1.32
CA GLU A 87 -10.30 -16.63 0.35
C GLU A 87 -9.81 -17.23 -0.96
N THR A 88 -8.73 -16.68 -1.52
CA THR A 88 -8.10 -17.16 -2.74
C THR A 88 -7.61 -18.60 -2.58
N SER A 89 -7.03 -18.94 -1.44
CA SER A 89 -6.58 -20.30 -1.16
C SER A 89 -7.75 -21.28 -1.11
N VAL A 90 -8.87 -20.92 -0.47
CA VAL A 90 -10.08 -21.75 -0.38
C VAL A 90 -10.72 -21.94 -1.76
N ILE A 91 -10.91 -20.86 -2.52
CA ILE A 91 -11.49 -20.90 -3.88
C ILE A 91 -10.65 -21.81 -4.79
N ARG A 92 -9.32 -21.72 -4.72
CA ARG A 92 -8.42 -22.57 -5.53
C ARG A 92 -8.39 -24.02 -5.07
N SER A 93 -8.77 -24.30 -3.82
CA SER A 93 -8.74 -25.65 -3.26
C SER A 93 -9.96 -26.48 -3.65
N HIS A 94 -11.08 -25.87 -4.04
CA HIS A 94 -12.30 -26.62 -4.36
C HIS A 94 -13.14 -25.98 -5.46
N LYS A 95 -13.33 -26.71 -6.57
CA LYS A 95 -14.03 -26.23 -7.79
C LYS A 95 -15.48 -25.79 -7.58
N SER A 96 -16.15 -26.26 -6.52
CA SER A 96 -17.55 -25.89 -6.23
C SER A 96 -17.69 -24.64 -5.35
N ILE A 97 -16.58 -24.06 -4.87
CA ILE A 97 -16.58 -22.83 -4.08
C ILE A 97 -16.39 -21.59 -4.99
N ALA A 98 -16.03 -21.81 -6.26
CA ALA A 98 -15.86 -20.78 -7.28
C ALA A 98 -17.18 -20.31 -7.89
#